data_AF-A0A951UK74-F1
#
_entry.id   AF-A0A951UK74-F1
#
_cell.length_a   1.000
_cell.length_b   1.000
_cell.length_c   1.000
_cell.angle_alpha   90.00
_cell.angle_beta   90.00
_cell.angle_gamma   90.00
#
_symmetry.space_group_name_H-M   'P 1'
#
loop_
_entity.id
_entity.type
_entity.pdbx_description
1 polymer ?
#
loop_
_entity_poly.entity_id
_entity_poly.type
_entity_poly.pdbx_seq_one_letter_code
_entity_poly.pdbx_strand_id
1 'polypeptide(L)' 'MGVVIPELISLRRGQVIGVVTIVDCKFSQVASGWGMPGQYHWKLENPREITPIPYIGQLGIFEVPDELVMEAVA' A
#
# COMPACT_ATOMS: atom_id res chain seq x y z
N MET A 1 17.63 12.17 4.85
CA MET A 1 16.56 11.38 5.47
C MET A 1 17.17 10.07 5.96
N GLY A 2 17.07 9.79 7.26
CA GLY A 2 17.63 8.61 7.93
C GLY A 2 16.51 7.66 8.37
N VAL A 3 15.79 7.09 7.40
CA VAL A 3 14.80 6.04 7.70
C VAL A 3 15.55 4.73 7.81
N VAL A 4 15.44 4.06 8.96
CA VAL A 4 16.00 2.72 9.16
C VAL A 4 15.11 1.75 8.42
N ILE A 5 15.66 1.13 7.37
CA ILE A 5 14.96 0.07 6.63
C ILE A 5 15.19 -1.23 7.39
N PRO A 6 14.13 -1.91 7.86
CA PRO A 6 14.28 -3.18 8.54
C PRO A 6 14.81 -4.26 7.59
N GLU A 7 15.54 -5.22 8.15
CA GLU A 7 16.04 -6.38 7.40
C GLU A 7 14.87 -7.15 6.76
N LEU A 8 15.04 -7.57 5.50
CA LEU A 8 13.96 -8.15 4.70
C LEU A 8 13.29 -9.38 5.35
N ILE A 9 14.06 -10.12 6.17
CA ILE A 9 13.61 -11.31 6.89
C ILE A 9 12.70 -10.97 8.09
N SER A 10 12.76 -9.75 8.60
CA SER A 10 11.93 -9.29 9.72
C SER A 10 10.54 -8.81 9.27
N LEU A 11 10.34 -8.59 7.97
CA LEU A 11 9.08 -8.15 7.39
C LEU A 11 8.06 -9.29 7.37
N ARG A 12 7.04 -9.19 8.23
CA ARG A 12 5.88 -10.08 8.23
C ARG A 12 5.04 -9.87 6.97
N ARG A 13 4.47 -10.96 6.44
CA ARG A 13 3.74 -10.98 5.15
C ARG A 13 2.39 -11.66 5.31
N GLY A 14 1.52 -11.50 4.32
CA GLY A 14 0.17 -12.09 4.32
C GLY A 14 -0.78 -11.37 5.27
N GLN A 15 -0.62 -10.05 5.40
CA GLN A 15 -1.41 -9.21 6.29
C GLN A 15 -1.71 -7.88 5.61
N VAL A 16 -2.88 -7.32 5.90
CA VAL A 16 -3.16 -5.89 5.63
C VAL A 16 -2.48 -5.09 6.74
N ILE A 17 -1.63 -4.15 6.35
CA ILE A 17 -0.78 -3.37 7.28
C ILE A 17 -1.10 -1.88 7.31
N GLY A 18 -1.97 -1.43 6.41
CA GLY A 18 -2.32 -0.03 6.34
C GLY A 18 -3.30 0.27 5.24
N VAL A 19 -3.70 1.53 5.20
CA VAL A 19 -4.61 2.08 4.20
C VAL A 19 -4.04 3.39 3.66
N VAL A 20 -4.35 3.68 2.40
CA VAL A 20 -3.96 4.90 1.70
C VAL A 20 -5.17 5.44 0.95
N THR A 21 -5.18 6.74 0.68
CA THR A 21 -6.15 7.34 -0.24
C THR A 21 -5.54 7.39 -1.64
N ILE A 22 -6.20 6.77 -2.61
CA ILE A 22 -5.87 6.96 -4.02
C ILE A 22 -6.52 8.27 -4.47
N VAL A 23 -5.73 9.26 -4.87
CA VAL A 23 -6.23 10.59 -5.25
C VAL A 23 -6.14 10.86 -6.75
N ASP A 24 -5.29 10.13 -7.47
CA ASP A 24 -5.13 10.26 -8.93
C ASP A 24 -4.48 8.98 -9.52
N CYS A 25 -4.71 8.73 -10.81
CA CYS A 25 -4.04 7.70 -11.59
C CYS A 25 -3.67 8.27 -12.95
N LYS A 26 -2.38 8.50 -13.19
CA LYS A 26 -1.90 9.17 -14.40
C LYS A 26 -0.80 8.42 -15.10
N PHE A 27 -0.82 8.48 -16.43
CA PHE A 27 0.27 7.98 -17.24
C PHE A 27 1.47 8.93 -17.18
N SER A 28 2.67 8.38 -16.99
CA SER A 28 3.92 9.15 -16.93
C SER A 28 4.97 8.60 -17.86
N GLN A 29 5.62 9.49 -18.61
CA GLN A 29 6.80 9.16 -19.43
C GLN A 29 8.12 9.29 -18.67
N VAL A 30 8.08 9.78 -17.42
CA VAL A 30 9.27 10.03 -16.60
C VAL A 30 9.26 9.09 -15.40
N ALA A 31 10.46 8.60 -15.04
CA ALA A 31 10.66 7.82 -13.84
C ALA A 31 10.43 8.69 -12.60
N SER A 32 9.80 8.11 -11.58
CA SER A 32 9.78 8.68 -10.23
C SER A 32 10.59 7.78 -9.29
N GLY A 33 10.75 8.16 -8.03
CA GLY A 33 11.41 7.30 -7.05
C GLY A 33 10.75 5.92 -6.88
N TRP A 34 9.50 5.76 -7.34
CA TRP A 34 8.69 4.54 -7.16
C TRP A 34 7.99 4.07 -8.45
N GLY A 35 8.12 4.79 -9.57
CA GLY A 35 7.37 4.54 -10.80
C GLY A 35 8.28 4.44 -12.02
N MET A 36 7.98 3.49 -12.91
CA MET A 36 8.72 3.30 -14.16
C MET A 36 8.20 4.23 -15.27
N PRO A 37 9.06 4.70 -16.19
CA PRO A 37 8.64 5.41 -17.40
C PRO A 37 7.66 4.61 -18.26
N GLY A 38 6.73 5.30 -18.92
CA GLY A 38 5.78 4.72 -19.85
C GLY A 38 4.68 3.88 -19.17
N GLN A 39 4.36 4.18 -17.91
CA GLN A 39 3.39 3.42 -17.11
C GLN A 39 2.38 4.36 -16.42
N TYR A 40 1.24 3.80 -16.01
CA TYR A 40 0.31 4.48 -15.10
C TYR A 40 0.83 4.43 -13.66
N HIS A 41 0.80 5.56 -12.97
CA HIS A 41 1.21 5.69 -11.58
C HIS A 41 0.02 6.12 -10.73
N TRP A 42 -0.16 5.50 -9.58
CA TRP A 42 -1.09 5.98 -8.56
C TRP A 42 -0.45 7.09 -7.74
N LYS A 43 -1.19 8.18 -7.58
CA LYS A 43 -0.90 9.18 -6.56
C LYS A 43 -1.63 8.77 -5.29
N LEU A 44 -0.84 8.50 -4.25
CA LEU A 44 -1.32 8.05 -2.95
C LEU A 44 -1.10 9.16 -1.92
N GLU A 45 -2.09 9.38 -1.05
CA GLU A 45 -2.05 10.34 0.04
C GLU A 45 -2.56 9.70 1.34
N ASN A 46 -2.33 10.38 2.47
CA ASN A 46 -2.80 9.98 3.81
C ASN A 46 -2.50 8.52 4.17
N PRO A 47 -1.23 8.07 4.13
CA PRO A 47 -0.88 6.73 4.58
C PRO A 47 -1.17 6.60 6.07
N ARG A 48 -1.91 5.56 6.43
CA ARG A 48 -2.22 5.20 7.82
C ARG A 48 -1.83 3.76 8.07
N GLU A 49 -0.93 3.56 9.02
CA GLU A 49 -0.65 2.24 9.56
C GLU A 49 -1.85 1.78 10.40
N ILE A 50 -2.15 0.49 10.35
CA ILE A 50 -3.21 -0.13 11.14
C ILE A 50 -2.66 -1.35 11.87
N THR A 51 -3.41 -1.85 12.85
CA THR A 51 -3.09 -3.15 13.47
C THR A 51 -3.12 -4.24 12.39
N PRO A 52 -2.03 -5.01 12.17
CA PRO A 52 -1.97 -5.95 11.07
C PRO A 52 -3.06 -7.01 11.11
N ILE A 53 -3.82 -7.14 10.02
CA ILE A 53 -4.93 -8.08 9.89
C ILE A 53 -4.44 -9.27 9.05
N PRO A 54 -4.47 -10.51 9.56
CA PRO A 54 -4.17 -11.70 8.76
C PRO A 54 -5.11 -11.80 7.55
N TYR A 55 -4.57 -11.63 6.35
CA TYR A 55 -5.33 -11.69 5.10
C TYR A 55 -4.39 -11.96 3.93
N ILE A 56 -4.59 -13.09 3.24
CA ILE A 56 -3.74 -13.51 2.12
C ILE A 56 -4.06 -12.64 0.90
N GLY A 57 -3.02 -12.08 0.28
CA GLY A 57 -3.16 -11.27 -0.93
C GLY A 57 -3.64 -12.08 -2.14
N GLN A 58 -4.29 -11.38 -3.07
CA GLN A 58 -4.82 -11.94 -4.31
C GLN A 58 -4.30 -11.14 -5.52
N LEU A 59 -4.38 -11.72 -6.71
CA LEU A 59 -3.98 -11.02 -7.94
C LEU A 59 -5.04 -10.00 -8.37
N GLY A 60 -4.59 -8.84 -8.84
CA GLY A 60 -5.46 -7.74 -9.28
C GLY A 60 -5.92 -6.84 -8.14
N ILE A 61 -6.89 -5.96 -8.43
CA ILE A 61 -7.62 -5.18 -7.41
C ILE A 61 -8.78 -6.06 -6.94
N PHE A 62 -8.89 -6.27 -5.63
CA PHE A 62 -9.90 -7.13 -5.02
C PHE A 62 -10.50 -6.46 -3.79
N GLU A 63 -11.73 -6.85 -3.47
CA GLU A 63 -12.46 -6.35 -2.32
C GLU A 63 -11.96 -7.01 -1.03
N VAL A 64 -11.76 -6.20 0.01
CA VAL A 64 -11.53 -6.65 1.38
C VAL A 64 -12.78 -6.31 2.18
N PRO A 65 -13.35 -7.24 2.97
CA PRO A 65 -14.55 -6.96 3.76
C PRO A 65 -14.37 -5.71 4.65
N ASP A 66 -15.31 -4.76 4.54
CA ASP A 66 -15.25 -3.49 5.26
C ASP A 66 -15.14 -3.67 6.77
N GLU A 67 -15.78 -4.70 7.32
CA GLU A 67 -15.75 -5.05 8.75
C GLU A 67 -14.30 -5.22 9.26
N LEU A 68 -13.43 -5.85 8.46
CA LEU A 68 -12.03 -6.05 8.81
C LEU A 68 -11.27 -4.71 8.84
N VAL A 69 -11.59 -3.81 7.91
CA VAL A 69 -10.86 -2.55 7.74
C VAL A 69 -11.36 -1.49 8.74
N MET A 70 -12.66 -1.41 9.00
CA MET A 70 -13.25 -0.44 9.93
C MET A 70 -12.76 -0.65 11.37
N GLU A 71 -12.62 -1.90 11.82
CA GLU A 71 -12.07 -2.22 13.14
C GLU A 71 -10.63 -1.73 13.34
N ALA A 72 -9.86 -1.65 12.24
CA ALA A 72 -8.44 -1.34 12.27
C ALA A 72 -8.12 0.13 11.96
N VAL A 73 -9.09 0.89 11.44
CA VAL A 73 -8.94 2.29 11.01
C VAL A 73 -9.55 3.30 12.00
N ALA A 74 -10.32 2.83 12.99
CA ALA A 74 -10.87 3.63 14.10
C ALA A 74 -9.77 4.20 15.00
#